data_AF-A0A6U7FID1-F1
#
_entry.id   AF-A0A6U7FID1-F1
#
_cell.length_a   1.000
_cell.length_b   1.000
_cell.length_c   1.000
_cell.angle_alpha   90.00
_cell.angle_beta   90.00
_cell.angle_gamma   90.00
#
_symmetry.space_group_name_H-M   'P 1'
#
loop_
_entity.id
_entity.type
_entity.pdbx_description
1 polymer ?
#
loop_
_entity_poly.entity_id
_entity_poly.type
_entity_poly.pdbx_seq_one_letter_code
_entity_poly.pdbx_strand_id
1 'polypeptide(L)'
;MVVFYLGYCYSRHFEIYQIANQAKGAIVNVCAASRAYLPTTARRKLFVHLNLMHASAYCALTPIYTYDNFLSIFSKLHHIEIPDHHAYFGDVDTAGGTHYNTCAVWAMGVLQKAATDGELHPEAFRSMHEEILRARSLFSTIFAFQYQVSTRKYQEVTGSDRK
;
A
#
# COMPACT_ATOMS: atom_id res chain seq x y z
N MET A 1 25.03 -24.68 -3.32
CA MET A 1 24.33 -23.64 -4.11
C MET A 1 22.83 -23.60 -3.84
N VAL A 2 22.11 -24.73 -3.93
CA VAL A 2 20.66 -24.80 -3.63
C VAL A 2 20.30 -24.30 -2.21
N VAL A 3 21.07 -24.67 -1.18
CA VAL A 3 20.84 -24.25 0.22
C VAL A 3 20.99 -22.73 0.41
N PHE A 4 22.00 -22.11 -0.20
CA PHE A 4 22.21 -20.66 -0.11
C PHE A 4 21.13 -19.87 -0.85
N TYR A 5 20.71 -20.36 -2.03
CA TYR A 5 19.61 -19.78 -2.79
C TYR A 5 18.27 -19.89 -2.05
N LEU A 6 17.97 -21.06 -1.48
CA LEU A 6 16.79 -21.27 -0.63
C LEU A 6 16.81 -20.34 0.59
N GLY A 7 17.95 -20.23 1.28
CA GLY A 7 18.12 -19.31 2.40
C GLY A 7 17.84 -17.86 2.00
N TYR A 8 18.40 -17.41 0.88
CA TYR A 8 18.15 -16.07 0.33
C TYR A 8 16.67 -15.83 0.01
N CYS A 9 16.02 -16.77 -0.69
CA CYS A 9 14.59 -16.67 -1.02
C CYS A 9 13.71 -16.64 0.24
N TYR A 10 14.03 -17.47 1.23
CA TYR A 10 13.30 -17.52 2.49
C TYR A 10 13.44 -16.21 3.29
N SER A 11 14.68 -15.71 3.44
CA SER A 11 14.94 -14.43 4.11
C SER A 11 14.19 -13.28 3.45
N ARG A 12 14.22 -13.20 2.11
CA ARG A 12 13.50 -12.17 1.35
C ARG A 12 11.98 -12.29 1.50
N HIS A 13 11.44 -13.50 1.45
CA HIS A 13 10.00 -13.72 1.65
C HIS A 13 9.56 -13.25 3.04
N PHE A 14 10.33 -13.62 4.07
CA PHE A 14 10.05 -13.23 5.44
C PHE A 14 10.16 -11.70 5.65
N GLU A 15 11.14 -11.05 5.04
CA GLU A 15 11.31 -9.60 5.07
C GLU A 15 10.12 -8.86 4.43
N ILE A 16 9.68 -9.29 3.23
CA ILE A 16 8.50 -8.74 2.57
C ILE A 16 7.25 -8.91 3.46
N TYR A 17 7.10 -10.07 4.09
CA TYR A 17 5.99 -10.34 5.02
C TYR A 17 6.03 -9.40 6.25
N GLN A 18 7.21 -9.15 6.82
CA GLN A 18 7.36 -8.22 7.93
C GLN A 18 7.03 -6.78 7.52
N ILE A 19 7.53 -6.33 6.37
CA ILE A 19 7.27 -4.98 5.84
C ILE A 19 5.78 -4.79 5.55
N ALA A 20 5.12 -5.79 4.96
CA ALA A 20 3.67 -5.74 4.72
C ALA A 20 2.87 -5.62 6.04
N ASN A 21 3.28 -6.33 7.10
CA ASN A 21 2.64 -6.19 8.40
C ASN A 21 2.90 -4.84 9.06
N GLN A 22 4.08 -4.25 8.87
CA GLN A 22 4.37 -2.89 9.35
C GLN A 22 3.53 -1.85 8.60
N ALA A 23 3.34 -1.98 7.29
CA ALA A 23 2.52 -1.08 6.49
C ALA A 23 1.05 -1.11 6.96
N LYS A 24 0.53 -2.32 7.19
CA LYS A 24 -0.78 -2.54 7.82
C LYS A 24 -0.85 -1.90 9.20
N GLY A 25 0.17 -2.09 10.03
CA GLY A 25 0.26 -1.50 11.38
C GLY A 25 0.16 0.02 11.35
N ALA A 26 0.88 0.67 10.44
CA ALA A 26 0.84 2.12 10.27
C ALA A 26 -0.56 2.63 9.87
N ILE A 27 -1.23 1.94 8.94
CA ILE A 27 -2.62 2.25 8.57
C ILE A 27 -3.56 2.12 9.78
N VAL A 28 -3.40 1.05 10.57
CA VAL A 28 -4.21 0.81 11.78
C VAL A 28 -3.96 1.89 12.83
N ASN A 29 -2.71 2.33 13.02
CA ASN A 29 -2.37 3.41 13.94
C ASN A 29 -3.07 4.72 13.56
N VAL A 30 -3.06 5.09 12.27
CA VAL A 30 -3.77 6.28 11.78
C VAL A 30 -5.27 6.13 11.99
N CYS A 31 -5.84 4.96 11.67
CA CYS A 31 -7.26 4.69 11.93
C CYS A 31 -7.60 4.81 13.41
N ALA A 32 -6.76 4.31 14.31
CA ALA A 32 -6.96 4.41 15.75
C ALA A 32 -6.89 5.86 16.24
N ALA A 33 -5.87 6.61 15.84
CA ALA A 33 -5.72 8.03 16.17
C ALA A 33 -6.88 8.88 15.64
N SER A 34 -7.31 8.62 14.40
CA SER A 34 -8.43 9.34 13.78
C SER A 34 -9.75 9.20 14.55
N ARG A 35 -9.93 8.11 15.32
CA ARG A 35 -11.12 7.94 16.16
C ARG A 35 -11.16 8.91 17.34
N ALA A 36 -9.99 9.34 17.83
CA ALA A 36 -9.88 10.25 18.96
C ALA A 36 -9.89 11.72 18.53
N TYR A 37 -9.28 12.05 17.39
CA TYR A 37 -9.00 13.45 17.02
C TYR A 37 -9.83 14.01 15.86
N LEU A 38 -10.55 13.19 15.09
CA LEU A 38 -11.30 13.65 13.92
C LEU A 38 -12.82 13.47 14.08
N PRO A 39 -13.62 14.38 13.51
CA PRO A 39 -15.06 14.17 13.41
C PRO A 39 -15.38 12.98 12.50
N THR A 40 -16.56 12.40 12.70
CA THR A 40 -16.99 11.16 12.03
C THR A 40 -16.89 11.23 10.50
N THR A 41 -17.18 12.39 9.91
CA THR A 41 -17.14 12.61 8.45
C THR A 41 -15.71 12.56 7.90
N ALA A 42 -14.79 13.32 8.49
CA ALA A 42 -13.37 13.31 8.12
C ALA A 42 -12.73 11.95 8.38
N ARG A 43 -13.04 11.34 9.53
CA ARG A 43 -12.59 9.99 9.89
C ARG A 43 -13.00 8.94 8.87
N ARG A 44 -14.25 8.95 8.41
CA ARG A 44 -14.74 7.99 7.40
C ARG A 44 -14.02 8.18 6.07
N LYS A 45 -13.81 9.42 5.63
CA LYS A 45 -13.05 9.72 4.40
C LYS A 45 -11.60 9.25 4.50
N LEU A 46 -10.95 9.53 5.62
CA LEU A 46 -9.58 9.09 5.87
C LEU A 46 -9.48 7.56 5.83
N PHE A 47 -10.38 6.87 6.53
CA PHE A 47 -10.45 5.40 6.51
C PHE A 47 -10.59 4.86 5.08
N VAL A 48 -11.47 5.45 4.27
CA VAL A 48 -11.65 5.05 2.87
C VAL A 48 -10.35 5.20 2.06
N HIS A 49 -9.69 6.36 2.14
CA HIS A 49 -8.45 6.59 1.39
C HIS A 49 -7.29 5.68 1.83
N LEU A 50 -7.18 5.39 3.13
CA LEU A 50 -6.14 4.48 3.64
C LEU A 50 -6.36 3.03 3.18
N ASN A 51 -7.61 2.57 3.14
CA ASN A 51 -7.90 1.23 2.64
C ASN A 51 -7.73 1.15 1.12
N LEU A 52 -8.08 2.19 0.37
CA LEU A 52 -7.79 2.25 -1.06
C LEU A 52 -6.29 2.24 -1.34
N MET A 53 -5.50 2.96 -0.55
CA MET A 53 -4.04 2.91 -0.62
C MET A 53 -3.55 1.47 -0.43
N HIS A 54 -4.08 0.77 0.57
CA HIS A 54 -3.71 -0.62 0.86
C HIS A 54 -4.11 -1.58 -0.26
N ALA A 55 -5.35 -1.46 -0.74
CA ALA A 55 -5.92 -2.34 -1.75
C ALA A 55 -5.25 -2.15 -3.11
N SER A 56 -5.05 -0.90 -3.54
CA SER A 56 -4.37 -0.57 -4.80
C SER A 56 -2.90 -0.98 -4.80
N ALA A 57 -2.22 -0.92 -3.64
CA ALA A 57 -0.86 -1.45 -3.52
C ALA A 57 -0.82 -2.96 -3.82
N TYR A 58 -1.74 -3.76 -3.29
CA TYR A 58 -1.72 -5.20 -3.56
C TYR A 58 -2.12 -5.59 -4.99
N CYS A 59 -3.06 -4.87 -5.61
CA CYS A 59 -3.44 -5.16 -7.01
C CYS A 59 -2.23 -5.03 -7.95
N ALA A 60 -1.38 -4.03 -7.72
CA ALA A 60 -0.17 -3.83 -8.50
C ALA A 60 0.98 -4.79 -8.13
N LEU A 61 0.94 -5.45 -6.96
CA LEU A 61 2.00 -6.35 -6.49
C LEU A 61 1.80 -7.82 -6.89
N THR A 62 0.58 -8.24 -7.20
CA THR A 62 0.28 -9.64 -7.53
C THR A 62 -0.75 -9.75 -8.65
N PRO A 63 -0.54 -10.66 -9.62
CA PRO A 63 -1.53 -10.91 -10.68
C PRO A 63 -2.81 -11.58 -10.15
N ILE A 64 -2.84 -12.00 -8.89
CA ILE A 64 -3.98 -12.67 -8.26
C ILE A 64 -5.08 -11.65 -7.94
N TYR A 65 -4.71 -10.46 -7.47
CA TYR A 65 -5.66 -9.40 -7.13
C TYR A 65 -5.67 -8.39 -8.27
N THR A 66 -6.83 -8.21 -8.88
CA THR A 66 -7.02 -7.27 -9.99
C THR A 66 -8.02 -6.20 -9.62
N TYR A 67 -8.12 -5.17 -10.46
CA TYR A 67 -9.22 -4.22 -10.39
C TYR A 67 -10.57 -4.94 -10.33
N ASP A 68 -10.83 -5.84 -11.27
CA ASP A 68 -12.14 -6.47 -11.42
C ASP A 68 -12.48 -7.42 -10.26
N ASN A 69 -11.52 -8.22 -9.82
CA ASN A 69 -11.78 -9.29 -8.85
C ASN A 69 -11.61 -8.87 -7.39
N PHE A 70 -10.93 -7.75 -7.12
CA PHE A 70 -10.61 -7.33 -5.76
C PHE A 70 -10.99 -5.87 -5.53
N LEU A 71 -10.39 -4.92 -6.24
CA LEU A 71 -10.57 -3.50 -5.91
C LEU A 71 -12.00 -3.02 -6.16
N SER A 72 -12.63 -3.44 -7.27
CA SER A 72 -14.00 -3.06 -7.61
C SER A 72 -15.01 -3.63 -6.62
N ILE A 73 -14.79 -4.86 -6.15
CA ILE A 73 -15.63 -5.54 -5.16
C ILE A 73 -15.45 -4.88 -3.79
N PHE A 74 -14.20 -4.62 -3.41
CA PHE A 74 -13.85 -3.92 -2.17
C PHE A 74 -14.52 -2.55 -2.11
N SER A 75 -14.41 -1.76 -3.18
CA SER A 75 -15.03 -0.43 -3.26
C SER A 75 -16.55 -0.50 -3.16
N LYS A 76 -17.20 -1.49 -3.80
CA LYS A 76 -18.64 -1.72 -3.68
C LYS A 76 -19.06 -2.09 -2.25
N LEU A 77 -18.37 -3.03 -1.61
CA LEU A 77 -18.67 -3.51 -0.26
C LEU A 77 -18.52 -2.41 0.81
N HIS A 78 -17.55 -1.52 0.62
CA HIS A 78 -17.26 -0.44 1.57
C HIS A 78 -17.92 0.90 1.20
N HIS A 79 -18.80 0.90 0.18
CA HIS A 79 -19.48 2.10 -0.33
C HIS A 79 -18.50 3.24 -0.62
N ILE A 80 -17.41 2.91 -1.32
CA ILE A 80 -16.38 3.85 -1.73
C ILE A 80 -16.78 4.42 -3.08
N GLU A 81 -17.36 5.62 -3.05
CA GLU A 81 -17.78 6.34 -4.24
C GLU A 81 -16.67 7.29 -4.68
N ILE A 82 -15.81 6.84 -5.60
CA ILE A 82 -14.89 7.72 -6.34
C ILE A 82 -15.53 8.00 -7.70
N PRO A 83 -15.71 9.28 -8.08
CA PRO A 83 -16.14 9.64 -9.42
C PRO A 83 -15.19 9.02 -10.44
N ASP A 84 -15.76 8.23 -11.36
CA ASP A 84 -15.02 7.52 -12.40
C ASP A 84 -13.90 6.61 -11.87
N HIS A 85 -14.23 5.79 -10.86
CA HIS A 85 -13.34 4.83 -10.23
C HIS A 85 -12.65 3.88 -11.23
N HIS A 86 -13.33 3.54 -12.33
CA HIS A 86 -12.73 2.73 -13.40
C HIS A 86 -11.73 3.54 -14.24
N ALA A 87 -12.02 4.80 -14.60
CA ALA A 87 -11.02 5.61 -15.29
C ALA A 87 -9.75 5.83 -14.46
N TYR A 88 -9.89 5.92 -13.13
CA TYR A 88 -8.74 6.11 -12.24
C TYR A 88 -7.98 4.84 -11.90
N PHE A 89 -8.65 3.70 -11.69
CA PHE A 89 -7.99 2.47 -11.23
C PHE A 89 -8.07 1.31 -12.21
N GLY A 90 -8.63 1.50 -13.42
CA GLY A 90 -8.78 0.43 -14.41
C GLY A 90 -7.44 -0.16 -14.89
N ASP A 91 -6.34 0.56 -14.69
CA ASP A 91 -4.98 0.11 -15.00
C ASP A 91 -4.17 -0.26 -13.74
N VAL A 92 -4.82 -0.39 -12.58
CA VAL A 92 -4.13 -0.56 -11.28
C VAL A 92 -3.20 -1.76 -11.25
N ASP A 93 -3.53 -2.79 -11.99
CA ASP A 93 -2.76 -4.04 -12.09
C ASP A 93 -1.39 -3.83 -12.76
N THR A 94 -1.22 -2.72 -13.50
CA THR A 94 -0.04 -2.44 -14.33
C THR A 94 0.71 -1.17 -13.92
N ALA A 95 0.10 -0.28 -13.13
CA ALA A 95 0.58 1.08 -12.90
C ALA A 95 1.73 1.24 -11.87
N GLY A 96 2.43 0.16 -11.51
CA GLY A 96 3.75 0.19 -10.85
C GLY A 96 3.86 1.01 -9.56
N GLY A 97 2.74 1.23 -8.85
CA GLY A 97 2.68 1.97 -7.59
C GLY A 97 2.11 3.39 -7.63
N THR A 98 1.69 3.88 -8.80
CA THR A 98 1.12 5.24 -8.93
C THR A 98 -0.13 5.43 -8.05
N HIS A 99 -0.99 4.42 -8.00
CA HIS A 99 -2.31 4.50 -7.37
C HIS A 99 -2.27 4.60 -5.84
N TYR A 100 -1.41 3.82 -5.18
CA TYR A 100 -1.29 3.92 -3.72
C TYR A 100 -0.69 5.26 -3.31
N ASN A 101 0.19 5.86 -4.13
CA ASN A 101 0.74 7.19 -3.89
C ASN A 101 -0.35 8.27 -3.97
N THR A 102 -1.22 8.19 -4.98
CA THR A 102 -2.38 9.09 -5.11
C THR A 102 -3.33 8.95 -3.92
N CYS A 103 -3.62 7.72 -3.49
CA CYS A 103 -4.46 7.48 -2.31
C CYS A 103 -3.83 8.04 -1.02
N ALA A 104 -2.50 7.95 -0.88
CA ALA A 104 -1.78 8.56 0.24
C ALA A 104 -1.94 10.10 0.23
N VAL A 105 -1.87 10.74 -0.93
CA VAL A 105 -2.09 12.19 -1.08
C VAL A 105 -3.53 12.56 -0.68
N TRP A 106 -4.53 11.80 -1.11
CA TRP A 106 -5.92 12.03 -0.70
C TRP A 106 -6.11 11.89 0.82
N ALA A 107 -5.49 10.88 1.43
CA ALA A 107 -5.50 10.70 2.89
C ALA A 107 -4.87 11.90 3.62
N MET A 108 -3.70 12.36 3.16
CA MET A 108 -3.04 13.56 3.71
C MET A 108 -3.89 14.82 3.51
N GLY A 109 -4.59 14.95 2.37
CA GLY A 109 -5.51 16.05 2.10
C GLY A 109 -6.67 16.13 3.10
N VAL A 110 -7.19 14.99 3.56
CA VAL A 110 -8.22 14.95 4.62
C VAL A 110 -7.65 15.48 5.95
N LEU A 111 -6.44 15.08 6.33
CA LEU A 111 -5.79 15.58 7.54
C LEU A 111 -5.51 17.08 7.45
N GLN A 112 -5.01 17.53 6.30
CA GLN A 112 -4.72 18.94 6.05
C GLN A 112 -5.99 19.78 6.19
N LYS A 113 -7.10 19.32 5.61
CA LYS A 113 -8.39 20.01 5.73
C LYS A 113 -8.86 20.10 7.18
N ALA A 114 -8.81 18.99 7.92
CA ALA A 114 -9.21 18.99 9.33
C ALA A 114 -8.32 19.90 10.20
N ALA A 115 -7.02 20.01 9.87
CA ALA A 115 -6.11 20.93 10.53
C ALA A 115 -6.42 22.40 10.19
N THR A 116 -6.71 22.72 8.92
CA THR A 116 -7.09 24.09 8.52
C THR A 116 -8.42 24.53 9.11
N ASP A 117 -9.36 23.59 9.27
CA ASP A 117 -10.67 23.84 9.87
C ASP A 117 -10.59 23.96 11.41
N GLY A 118 -9.40 23.77 12.00
CA GLY A 118 -9.15 23.86 13.44
C GLY A 118 -9.65 22.65 14.24
N GLU A 119 -10.09 21.59 13.57
CA GLU A 119 -10.65 20.38 14.17
C GLU A 119 -9.57 19.41 14.67
N LEU A 120 -8.33 19.56 14.19
CA LEU A 120 -7.24 18.63 14.45
C LEU A 120 -6.06 19.31 15.15
N HIS A 121 -5.66 18.76 16.29
CA HIS A 121 -4.49 19.24 17.04
C HIS A 121 -3.18 19.07 16.23
N PRO A 122 -2.24 20.05 16.25
CA PRO A 122 -1.01 19.99 15.45
C PRO A 122 -0.15 18.74 15.69
N GLU A 123 -0.07 18.26 16.93
CA GLU A 123 0.69 17.05 17.25
C GLU A 123 0.04 15.78 16.68
N ALA A 124 -1.29 15.70 16.74
CA ALA A 124 -2.04 14.59 16.18
C ALA A 124 -1.96 14.61 14.64
N PHE A 125 -2.01 15.80 14.03
CA PHE A 125 -1.73 15.99 12.61
C PHE A 125 -0.36 15.43 12.23
N ARG A 126 0.71 15.87 12.91
CA ARG A 126 2.08 15.42 12.61
C ARG A 126 2.20 13.90 12.73
N SER A 127 1.74 13.32 13.84
CA SER A 127 1.84 11.88 14.07
C SER A 127 1.08 11.05 13.03
N MET A 128 -0.16 11.43 12.70
CA MET A 128 -0.93 10.72 11.67
C MET A 128 -0.31 10.90 10.29
N HIS A 129 0.18 12.09 9.97
CA HIS A 129 0.83 12.37 8.68
C HIS A 129 2.12 11.55 8.51
N GLU A 130 2.95 11.44 9.56
CA GLU A 130 4.15 10.60 9.56
C GLU A 130 3.82 9.12 9.34
N GLU A 131 2.76 8.60 10.00
CA GLU A 131 2.36 7.20 9.82
C GLU A 131 1.80 6.92 8.42
N ILE A 132 1.12 7.89 7.77
CA ILE A 132 0.71 7.76 6.36
C ILE A 132 1.93 7.69 5.44
N LEU A 133 2.91 8.59 5.63
CA LEU A 133 4.15 8.60 4.86
C LEU A 133 4.96 7.31 5.08
N ARG A 134 4.96 6.80 6.32
CA ARG A 134 5.59 5.53 6.67
C ARG A 134 4.94 4.38 5.92
N ALA A 135 3.61 4.28 5.93
CA ALA A 135 2.88 3.25 5.17
C ALA A 135 3.22 3.31 3.67
N ARG A 136 3.20 4.51 3.08
CA ARG A 136 3.59 4.73 1.67
C ARG A 136 5.02 4.26 1.38
N SER A 137 5.96 4.62 2.24
CA SER A 137 7.38 4.24 2.11
C SER A 137 7.55 2.71 2.17
N LEU A 138 6.86 2.05 3.10
CA LEU A 138 6.87 0.59 3.23
C LEU A 138 6.31 -0.10 1.97
N PHE A 139 5.23 0.42 1.37
CA PHE A 139 4.75 -0.08 0.08
C PHE A 139 5.81 0.08 -1.01
N SER A 140 6.44 1.25 -1.13
CA SER A 140 7.53 1.45 -2.09
C SER A 140 8.67 0.45 -1.92
N THR A 141 9.03 0.10 -0.68
CA THR A 141 10.03 -0.94 -0.41
C THR A 141 9.58 -2.31 -0.91
N ILE A 142 8.30 -2.68 -0.72
CA ILE A 142 7.76 -3.95 -1.24
C ILE A 142 7.81 -3.97 -2.77
N PHE A 143 7.47 -2.87 -3.44
CA PHE A 143 7.60 -2.75 -4.90
C PHE A 143 9.06 -2.87 -5.35
N ALA A 144 10.00 -2.25 -4.64
CA ALA A 144 11.43 -2.40 -4.93
C ALA A 144 11.86 -3.87 -4.83
N PHE A 145 11.38 -4.61 -3.83
CA PHE A 145 11.58 -6.06 -3.74
C PHE A 145 10.92 -6.82 -4.89
N GLN A 146 9.87 -6.35 -5.56
CA GLN A 146 9.34 -7.05 -6.73
C GLN A 146 10.21 -6.83 -7.97
N TYR A 147 10.72 -5.61 -8.17
CA TYR A 147 11.52 -5.26 -9.35
C TYR A 147 13.00 -5.67 -9.24
N GLN A 148 13.54 -5.76 -8.02
CA GLN A 148 14.91 -6.24 -7.76
C GLN A 148 14.97 -7.77 -7.74
N VAL A 149 14.43 -8.45 -8.76
CA VAL A 149 14.55 -9.91 -8.88
C VAL A 149 16.04 -10.27 -8.96
N SER A 150 16.43 -11.35 -8.24
CA SER A 150 17.76 -11.98 -8.30
C SER A 150 18.39 -11.85 -9.68
N THR A 151 19.62 -11.32 -9.75
CA THR A 151 20.33 -11.09 -11.00
C THR A 151 20.18 -12.28 -11.94
N ARG A 152 19.68 -12.00 -13.16
CA ARG A 152 19.44 -12.96 -14.27
C ARG A 152 20.55 -14.02 -14.43
N LYS A 153 21.79 -13.70 -14.07
CA LYS A 153 22.95 -14.60 -14.05
C LYS A 153 22.77 -15.88 -13.22
N TYR A 154 21.95 -15.90 -12.15
CA TYR A 154 21.73 -17.13 -11.37
C TYR A 154 20.89 -18.18 -12.14
N GLN A 155 20.08 -17.74 -13.11
CA GLN A 155 19.33 -18.63 -14.00
C GLN A 155 20.23 -19.23 -15.11
N GLU A 156 21.22 -18.48 -15.58
CA GLU A 156 22.19 -18.97 -16.58
C GLU A 156 23.15 -20.00 -15.99
N VAL A 157 23.57 -19.85 -14.74
CA VAL A 157 24.52 -20.76 -14.06
C VAL A 157 23.89 -22.13 -13.71
N THR A 158 22.56 -22.21 -13.63
CA THR A 158 21.84 -23.47 -13.32
C THR A 158 21.23 -24.16 -14.54
N GLY A 159 21.39 -23.57 -15.74
CA GLY A 159 20.87 -24.08 -17.02
C GLY A 159 21.93 -24.60 -18.01
N SER A 160 23.21 -24.66 -17.62
CA SER A 160 24.28 -25.22 -18.45
C SER A 160 24.85 -26.47 -17.78
N ASP A 161 24.25 -27.63 -18.04
CA ASP A 161 24.92 -28.94 -18.14
C ASP A 161 23.86 -30.05 -18.27
N ARG A 162 23.18 -30.08 -19.42
CA ARG A 162 22.60 -31.30 -19.99
C ARG A 162 22.77 -31.24 -21.51
N LYS A 163 23.97 -31.57 -21.96
CA LYS A 163 24.21 -32.20 -23.26
C LYS A 163 24.77 -33.59 -23.00
#